data_AF-A0A2V1CDF4-F1
#
_entry.id   AF-A0A2V1CDF4-F1
#
_cell.length_a   1.000
_cell.length_b   1.000
_cell.length_c   1.000
_cell.angle_alpha   90.00
_cell.angle_beta   90.00
_cell.angle_gamma   90.00
#
_symmetry.space_group_name_H-M   'P 1'
#
loop_
_entity.id
_entity.type
_entity.pdbx_description
1 polymer ?
#
loop_
_entity_poly.entity_id
_entity_poly.type
_entity_poly.pdbx_seq_one_letter_code
_entity_poly.pdbx_strand_id
1 'polypeptide(L)'
;MRRKAAVTSLLIFALSIISTTFVLLALTSKRWSVQKYYLNKEGDLGFGAGWADPICHANKSPFYRCEPPVLTILNDVASCNVPNCQFYQPYGRNKTSCRLAAETKDAEPNSVTNAGEQECQDVHYTGNLQIAASVFITLGLILLIPLTLANFLLGVERPKHTTPNPAAATISTEEAGTEPKAASQTTGPLNGHRSPVSKKFSPWTPHLVFVLLAFLYLGAILQILAQFLGVISMTIIATPTQDQAIQSNIDNLGATPWIIDKALSTYATIAWTSALACAGLVGLVYRTPRFTKLI
;
A
#
# COMPACT_ATOMS: atom_id res chain seq x y z
N MET A 1 3.21 -24.58 -18.49
CA MET A 1 3.97 -23.61 -17.67
C MET A 1 3.69 -22.14 -18.02
N ARG A 2 3.56 -21.75 -19.30
CA ARG A 2 3.39 -20.33 -19.72
C ARG A 2 2.12 -19.63 -19.21
N ARG A 3 0.96 -20.31 -19.17
CA ARG A 3 -0.29 -19.75 -18.57
C ARG A 3 -0.14 -19.40 -17.09
N LYS A 4 0.56 -20.23 -16.31
CA LYS A 4 0.80 -19.97 -14.88
C LYS A 4 1.65 -18.69 -14.69
N ALA A 5 2.69 -18.51 -15.50
CA ALA A 5 3.53 -17.31 -15.45
C ALA A 5 2.76 -16.02 -15.82
N ALA A 6 1.89 -16.07 -16.84
CA ALA A 6 1.05 -14.93 -17.21
C ALA A 6 0.05 -14.56 -16.10
N VAL A 7 -0.60 -15.55 -15.50
CA VAL A 7 -1.53 -15.34 -14.37
C VAL A 7 -0.80 -14.77 -13.16
N THR A 8 0.38 -15.30 -12.80
CA THR A 8 1.18 -14.77 -11.70
C THR A 8 1.65 -13.34 -11.97
N SER A 9 2.09 -13.02 -13.20
CA SER A 9 2.49 -11.66 -13.57
C SER A 9 1.33 -10.66 -13.49
N LEU A 10 0.12 -11.08 -13.88
CA LEU A 10 -1.08 -10.25 -13.78
C LEU A 10 -1.52 -10.06 -12.33
N LEU A 11 -1.40 -11.09 -11.49
CA LEU A 11 -1.65 -10.98 -10.05
C LEU A 11 -0.68 -10.00 -9.37
N ILE A 12 0.62 -10.09 -9.68
CA ILE A 12 1.63 -9.14 -9.17
C ILE A 12 1.27 -7.71 -9.57
N PHE A 13 0.87 -7.51 -10.83
CA PHE A 13 0.43 -6.20 -11.31
C PHE A 13 -0.81 -5.68 -10.58
N ALA A 14 -1.82 -6.52 -10.41
CA ALA A 14 -3.04 -6.17 -9.69
C ALA A 14 -2.75 -5.80 -8.22
N LEU A 15 -1.90 -6.57 -7.53
CA LEU A 15 -1.49 -6.26 -6.15
C LEU A 15 -0.73 -4.93 -6.06
N SER A 16 0.13 -4.64 -7.04
CA SER A 16 0.83 -3.35 -7.10
C SER A 16 -0.14 -2.19 -7.31
N ILE A 17 -1.15 -2.33 -8.17
CA ILE A 17 -2.19 -1.31 -8.37
C ILE A 17 -2.96 -1.10 -7.06
N ILE A 18 -3.43 -2.18 -6.44
CA ILE A 18 -4.14 -2.12 -5.15
C ILE A 18 -3.29 -1.37 -4.12
N SER A 19 -2.02 -1.74 -3.98
CA SER A 19 -1.10 -1.08 -3.05
C SER A 19 -0.98 0.43 -3.32
N THR A 20 -0.75 0.82 -4.58
CA THR A 20 -0.65 2.23 -4.98
C THR A 20 -1.96 2.99 -4.76
N THR A 21 -3.11 2.41 -5.08
CA THR A 21 -4.40 3.05 -4.84
C THR A 21 -4.64 3.28 -3.36
N PHE A 22 -4.42 2.26 -2.52
CA PHE A 22 -4.68 2.37 -1.09
C PHE A 22 -3.67 3.26 -0.36
N VAL A 23 -2.41 3.33 -0.79
CA VAL A 23 -1.44 4.28 -0.20
C VAL A 23 -1.81 5.73 -0.53
N LEU A 24 -2.34 6.00 -1.73
CA LEU A 24 -2.83 7.33 -2.11
C LEU A 24 -4.13 7.68 -1.41
N LEU A 25 -5.05 6.72 -1.24
CA LEU A 25 -6.25 6.89 -0.42
C LEU A 25 -5.90 7.17 1.03
N ALA A 26 -4.92 6.48 1.61
CA ALA A 26 -4.42 6.79 2.94
C ALA A 26 -3.83 8.21 2.99
N LEU A 27 -2.97 8.59 2.05
CA LEU A 27 -2.35 9.92 1.98
C LEU A 27 -3.37 11.07 1.89
N THR A 28 -4.40 10.91 1.06
CA THR A 28 -5.37 11.99 0.76
C THR A 28 -6.58 12.01 1.68
N SER A 29 -6.81 10.94 2.45
CA SER A 29 -7.98 10.83 3.32
C SER A 29 -7.84 11.69 4.57
N LYS A 30 -8.93 12.38 4.92
CA LYS A 30 -9.08 13.09 6.19
C LYS A 30 -9.36 12.16 7.37
N ARG A 31 -9.71 10.90 7.08
CA ARG A 31 -10.24 9.90 8.04
C ARG A 31 -9.15 9.01 8.63
N TRP A 32 -8.09 9.63 9.16
CA TRP A 32 -7.05 8.89 9.90
C TRP A 32 -7.49 8.63 11.34
N SER A 33 -8.01 9.69 11.96
CA SER A 33 -8.61 9.64 13.28
C SER A 33 -9.95 10.36 13.25
N VAL A 34 -10.86 9.90 14.10
CA VAL A 34 -12.19 10.47 14.27
C VAL A 34 -12.44 10.74 15.73
N GLN A 35 -13.05 11.89 16.01
CA GLN A 35 -13.60 12.24 17.30
C GLN A 35 -15.12 12.25 17.17
N LYS A 36 -15.81 11.44 17.96
CA LYS A 36 -17.28 11.36 17.97
C LYS A 36 -17.84 12.22 19.08
N TYR A 37 -18.94 12.92 18.77
CA TYR A 37 -19.66 13.79 19.68
C TYR A 37 -21.07 13.26 19.93
N TYR A 38 -21.49 13.34 21.17
CA TYR A 38 -22.77 12.85 21.67
C TYR A 38 -23.49 14.00 22.37
N LEU A 39 -24.81 14.07 22.24
CA LEU A 39 -25.59 15.05 22.97
C LEU A 39 -25.57 14.71 24.45
N ASN A 40 -25.18 15.67 25.27
CA ASN A 40 -25.35 15.59 26.71
C ASN A 40 -26.62 16.37 27.07
N LYS A 41 -27.74 15.67 27.28
CA LYS A 41 -28.99 16.31 27.72
C LYS A 41 -28.92 16.54 29.24
N GLU A 42 -29.18 17.76 29.67
CA GLU A 42 -29.38 18.07 31.10
C GLU A 42 -30.43 17.10 31.69
N GLY A 43 -30.03 16.33 32.71
CA GLY A 43 -30.91 15.40 33.42
C GLY A 43 -30.80 13.92 33.04
N ASP A 44 -30.01 13.55 32.01
CA ASP A 44 -29.69 12.14 31.77
C ASP A 44 -28.78 11.62 32.90
N LEU A 45 -29.25 10.59 33.62
CA LEU A 45 -28.61 9.99 34.81
C LEU A 45 -27.24 9.32 34.55
N GLY A 46 -26.59 9.62 33.43
CA GLY A 46 -25.57 8.76 32.86
C GLY A 46 -24.17 9.34 32.70
N PHE A 47 -23.94 10.65 32.70
CA PHE A 47 -22.62 11.22 32.30
C PHE A 47 -22.04 10.53 31.03
N GLY A 48 -22.90 10.14 30.08
CA GLY A 48 -22.55 9.31 28.93
C GLY A 48 -23.03 7.85 28.92
N ALA A 49 -23.78 7.39 29.93
CA ALA A 49 -24.38 6.05 29.95
C ALA A 49 -25.38 5.78 28.79
N GLY A 50 -25.83 6.83 28.09
CA GLY A 50 -26.69 6.76 26.91
C GLY A 50 -26.00 6.98 25.56
N TRP A 51 -24.66 6.98 25.50
CA TRP A 51 -23.89 7.20 24.26
C TRP A 51 -23.97 5.99 23.31
N ALA A 52 -25.12 5.78 22.69
CA ALA A 52 -25.32 4.77 21.65
C ALA A 52 -24.94 5.31 20.26
N ASP A 53 -25.53 6.45 19.88
CA ASP A 53 -25.39 7.01 18.54
C ASP A 53 -24.70 8.39 18.57
N PRO A 54 -23.55 8.56 17.90
CA PRO A 54 -22.90 9.85 17.80
C PRO A 54 -23.70 10.76 16.86
N ILE A 55 -23.98 11.99 17.30
CA ILE A 55 -24.69 12.98 16.48
C ILE A 55 -23.72 13.63 15.48
N CYS A 56 -22.47 13.78 15.88
CA CYS A 56 -21.49 14.55 15.11
C CYS A 56 -20.12 13.86 15.17
N HIS A 57 -19.28 14.18 14.19
CA HIS A 57 -17.91 13.70 14.16
C HIS A 57 -16.97 14.75 13.57
N ALA A 58 -15.78 14.86 14.15
CA ALA A 58 -14.66 15.60 13.58
C ALA A 58 -13.59 14.60 13.12
N ASN A 59 -12.90 14.92 12.04
CA ASN A 59 -11.82 14.10 11.51
C ASN A 59 -10.49 14.85 11.60
N LYS A 60 -9.41 14.09 11.77
CA LYS A 60 -8.04 14.61 11.74
C LYS A 60 -7.14 13.63 11.00
N SER A 61 -6.17 14.19 10.30
CA SER A 61 -5.15 13.49 9.52
C SER A 61 -3.82 14.22 9.58
N PRO A 62 -2.71 13.62 9.12
CA PRO A 62 -1.41 14.30 9.09
C PRO A 62 -1.39 15.56 8.22
N PHE A 63 -2.40 15.82 7.40
CA PHE A 63 -2.39 16.97 6.49
C PHE A 63 -3.53 17.95 6.75
N TYR A 64 -4.59 17.51 7.41
CA TYR A 64 -5.80 18.30 7.63
C TYR A 64 -6.34 18.14 9.04
N ARG A 65 -6.92 19.22 9.55
CA ARG A 65 -7.75 19.25 10.75
C ARG A 65 -9.15 19.75 10.38
N CYS A 66 -10.18 19.03 10.81
CA CYS A 66 -11.55 19.52 10.76
C CYS A 66 -11.89 20.21 12.08
N GLU A 67 -12.69 21.28 12.02
CA GLU A 67 -13.11 21.98 13.22
C GLU A 67 -14.12 21.12 14.01
N PRO A 68 -14.26 21.37 15.32
CA PRO A 68 -15.34 20.78 16.10
C PRO A 68 -16.70 21.10 15.46
N PRO A 69 -17.63 20.14 15.42
CA PRO A 69 -18.96 20.35 14.87
C PRO A 69 -19.75 21.36 15.70
N VAL A 70 -20.45 22.28 15.02
CA VAL A 70 -21.38 23.20 15.67
C VAL A 70 -22.76 22.54 15.71
N LEU A 71 -23.29 22.36 16.92
CA LEU A 71 -24.62 21.81 17.13
C LEU A 71 -25.68 22.86 16.84
N THR A 72 -26.58 22.56 15.90
CA THR A 72 -27.77 23.38 15.64
C THR A 72 -29.00 22.55 15.97
N ILE A 73 -29.76 22.99 16.97
CA ILE A 73 -31.03 22.38 17.36
C ILE A 73 -32.15 23.23 16.77
N LEU A 74 -32.87 22.69 15.78
CA LEU A 74 -34.03 23.34 15.19
C LEU A 74 -35.22 22.39 15.28
N ASN A 75 -36.32 22.83 15.92
CA ASN A 75 -37.54 22.02 16.12
C ASN A 75 -37.25 20.64 16.75
N ASP A 76 -36.46 20.58 17.82
CA ASP A 76 -36.03 19.34 18.51
C ASP A 76 -35.22 18.35 17.65
N VAL A 77 -34.85 18.72 16.42
CA VAL A 77 -33.92 17.95 15.59
C VAL A 77 -32.51 18.51 15.79
N ALA A 78 -31.66 17.70 16.42
CA ALA A 78 -30.23 17.97 16.52
C ALA A 78 -29.57 17.68 15.16
N SER A 79 -29.03 18.73 14.53
CA SER A 79 -28.22 18.60 13.33
C SER A 79 -26.81 19.14 13.61
N CYS A 80 -25.83 18.52 12.97
CA CYS A 80 -24.45 18.94 13.09
C CYS A 80 -23.89 19.33 11.75
N ASN A 81 -23.46 20.58 11.66
CA ASN A 81 -22.68 21.06 10.53
C ASN A 81 -21.21 20.88 10.91
N VAL A 82 -20.54 19.92 10.27
CA VAL A 82 -19.08 19.77 10.41
C VAL A 82 -18.45 20.93 9.64
N PRO A 83 -17.72 21.86 10.29
CA PRO A 83 -17.17 22.99 9.61
C PRO A 83 -16.02 22.57 8.69
N ASN A 84 -15.52 23.56 7.94
CA ASN A 84 -14.54 23.38 6.88
C ASN A 84 -13.25 22.71 7.39
N CYS A 85 -12.85 21.58 6.81
CA CYS A 85 -11.55 20.99 7.11
C CYS A 85 -10.45 21.73 6.35
N GLN A 86 -9.46 22.23 7.07
CA GLN A 86 -8.36 23.00 6.48
C GLN A 86 -7.05 22.22 6.57
N PHE A 87 -6.15 22.53 5.63
CA PHE A 87 -4.77 22.08 5.73
C PHE A 87 -4.07 22.80 6.88
N TYR A 88 -3.10 22.12 7.49
CA TYR A 88 -2.17 22.78 8.40
C TYR A 88 -1.48 23.94 7.70
N GLN A 89 -1.61 25.14 8.27
CA GLN A 89 -1.00 26.33 7.70
C GLN A 89 0.52 26.24 7.81
N PRO A 90 1.26 26.47 6.72
CA PRO A 90 2.70 26.41 6.76
C PRO A 90 3.29 27.68 7.41
N TYR A 91 4.35 27.51 8.17
CA TYR A 91 5.05 28.54 8.93
C TYR A 91 6.58 28.36 8.86
N GLY A 92 7.32 29.42 9.21
CA GLY A 92 8.79 29.45 9.19
C GLY A 92 9.41 29.81 7.85
N ARG A 93 10.75 29.97 7.84
CA ARG A 93 11.53 30.28 6.63
C ARG A 93 11.49 29.07 5.68
N ASN A 94 11.10 29.29 4.43
CA ASN A 94 10.81 28.23 3.44
C ASN A 94 9.64 27.30 3.82
N LYS A 95 8.75 27.71 4.74
CA LYS A 95 7.37 27.20 4.90
C LYS A 95 7.22 25.67 4.91
N THR A 96 8.13 24.96 5.56
CA THR A 96 8.04 23.49 5.73
C THR A 96 7.38 23.10 7.05
N SER A 97 7.28 24.00 8.02
CA SER A 97 6.73 23.70 9.35
C SER A 97 5.25 24.03 9.42
N CYS A 98 4.51 23.40 10.31
CA CYS A 98 3.14 23.79 10.62
C CYS A 98 3.13 24.95 11.64
N ARG A 99 2.12 25.80 11.53
CA ARG A 99 1.91 26.99 12.35
C ARG A 99 1.47 26.60 13.77
N LEU A 100 2.23 27.03 14.78
CA LEU A 100 1.96 26.78 16.19
C LEU A 100 1.16 27.91 16.83
N ALA A 101 0.29 27.60 17.79
CA ALA A 101 -0.49 28.60 18.53
C ALA A 101 0.40 29.57 19.34
N ALA A 102 1.52 29.06 19.88
CA ALA A 102 2.49 29.88 20.60
C ALA A 102 3.14 30.97 19.72
N GLU A 103 3.25 30.72 18.41
CA GLU A 103 3.88 31.65 17.47
C GLU A 103 2.94 32.74 16.98
N THR A 104 1.63 32.51 17.06
CA THR A 104 0.62 33.38 16.45
C THR A 104 -0.05 34.29 17.48
N LYS A 105 0.27 34.10 18.76
CA LYS A 105 -0.38 34.76 19.91
C LYS A 105 -1.88 34.52 19.96
N ASP A 106 -2.38 33.54 19.21
CA ASP A 106 -3.78 33.14 19.25
C ASP A 106 -4.00 32.33 20.52
N ALA A 107 -5.02 32.70 21.30
CA ALA A 107 -5.30 32.12 22.61
C ALA A 107 -5.85 30.69 22.56
N GLU A 108 -6.18 30.17 21.38
CA GLU A 108 -6.78 28.85 21.21
C GLU A 108 -5.78 27.85 20.60
N PRO A 109 -5.11 27.03 21.44
CA PRO A 109 -4.14 26.03 20.99
C PRO A 109 -4.73 24.87 20.18
N ASN A 110 -6.07 24.78 20.13
CA ASN A 110 -6.82 23.72 19.45
C ASN A 110 -7.65 24.24 18.27
N SER A 111 -7.36 25.45 17.76
CA SER A 111 -8.04 25.97 16.59
C SER A 111 -7.63 25.21 15.32
N VAL A 112 -8.35 25.44 14.23
CA VAL A 112 -8.03 24.84 12.92
C VAL A 112 -6.95 25.62 12.17
N THR A 113 -6.72 26.86 12.60
CA THR A 113 -5.65 27.72 12.09
C THR A 113 -4.30 27.49 12.77
N ASN A 114 -4.30 26.95 14.00
CA ASN A 114 -3.10 26.72 14.79
C ASN A 114 -3.08 25.30 15.35
N ALA A 115 -1.99 24.58 15.08
CA ALA A 115 -1.80 23.25 15.65
C ALA A 115 -1.15 23.34 17.03
N GLY A 116 -1.45 22.36 17.89
CA GLY A 116 -0.64 22.11 19.09
C GLY A 116 0.75 21.62 18.70
N GLU A 117 1.75 21.82 19.58
CA GLU A 117 3.15 21.42 19.31
C GLU A 117 3.28 19.92 19.01
N GLN A 118 2.60 19.08 19.80
CA GLN A 118 2.54 17.64 19.55
C GLN A 118 1.92 17.32 18.19
N GLU A 119 0.77 17.92 17.87
CA GLU A 119 0.09 17.70 16.60
C GLU A 119 0.96 18.10 15.41
N CYS A 120 1.75 19.15 15.59
CA CYS A 120 2.71 19.61 14.60
C CYS A 120 3.81 18.58 14.34
N GLN A 121 4.40 18.01 15.40
CA GLN A 121 5.38 16.94 15.27
C GLN A 121 4.76 15.71 14.57
N ASP A 122 3.52 15.40 14.89
CA ASP A 122 2.79 14.26 14.32
C ASP A 122 2.59 14.39 12.80
N VAL A 123 2.23 15.59 12.34
CA VAL A 123 2.15 15.96 10.91
C VAL A 123 3.49 15.72 10.21
N HIS A 124 4.58 16.14 10.83
CA HIS A 124 5.92 16.00 10.27
C HIS A 124 6.37 14.54 10.18
N TYR A 125 6.30 13.79 11.27
CA TYR A 125 6.80 12.41 11.26
C TYR A 125 5.89 11.49 10.45
N THR A 126 4.60 11.44 10.79
CA THR A 126 3.65 10.53 10.15
C THR A 126 3.38 10.93 8.70
N GLY A 127 3.19 12.23 8.44
CA GLY A 127 2.90 12.74 7.10
C GLY A 127 4.06 12.53 6.13
N ASN A 128 5.30 12.82 6.54
CA ASN A 128 6.46 12.62 5.66
C ASN A 128 6.71 11.14 5.37
N LEU A 129 6.52 10.25 6.36
CA LEU A 129 6.61 8.81 6.13
C LEU A 129 5.52 8.32 5.16
N GLN A 130 4.29 8.82 5.30
CA GLN A 130 3.20 8.50 4.37
C GLN A 130 3.49 8.98 2.94
N ILE A 131 4.03 10.20 2.78
CA ILE A 131 4.47 10.72 1.49
C ILE A 131 5.57 9.84 0.90
N ALA A 132 6.62 9.55 1.68
CA ALA A 132 7.73 8.73 1.23
C ALA A 132 7.27 7.32 0.83
N ALA A 133 6.40 6.69 1.63
CA ALA A 133 5.80 5.40 1.32
C ALA A 133 5.03 5.44 -0.01
N SER A 134 4.23 6.48 -0.24
CA SER A 134 3.49 6.65 -1.50
C SER A 134 4.41 6.77 -2.70
N VAL A 135 5.53 7.49 -2.57
CA VAL A 135 6.54 7.65 -3.63
C VAL A 135 7.19 6.31 -3.95
N PHE A 136 7.70 5.59 -2.95
CA PHE A 136 8.36 4.31 -3.18
C PHE A 136 7.43 3.25 -3.76
N ILE A 137 6.19 3.14 -3.25
CA ILE A 137 5.19 2.21 -3.80
C ILE A 137 4.83 2.57 -5.25
N THR A 138 4.67 3.86 -5.56
CA THR A 138 4.35 4.32 -6.93
C THR A 138 5.52 4.08 -7.89
N LEU A 139 6.75 4.35 -7.49
CA LEU A 139 7.94 4.01 -8.27
C LEU A 139 8.06 2.51 -8.50
N GLY A 140 7.71 1.69 -7.50
CA GLY A 140 7.60 0.24 -7.65
C GLY A 140 6.62 -0.16 -8.75
N LEU A 141 5.41 0.43 -8.77
CA LEU A 141 4.43 0.19 -9.84
C LEU A 141 4.99 0.60 -11.21
N ILE A 142 5.63 1.77 -11.32
CA ILE A 142 6.22 2.25 -12.58
C ILE A 142 7.28 1.28 -13.11
N LEU A 143 8.16 0.77 -12.24
CA LEU A 143 9.17 -0.22 -12.62
C LEU A 143 8.55 -1.58 -12.99
N LEU A 144 7.38 -1.91 -12.44
CA LEU A 144 6.69 -3.16 -12.71
C LEU A 144 6.04 -3.18 -14.11
N ILE A 145 5.60 -2.04 -14.64
CA ILE A 145 4.96 -1.91 -15.97
C ILE A 145 5.81 -2.53 -17.11
N PRO A 146 7.10 -2.18 -17.30
CA PRO A 146 7.89 -2.76 -18.38
C PRO A 146 8.13 -4.27 -18.16
N LEU A 147 8.26 -4.73 -16.90
CA LEU A 147 8.43 -6.15 -16.55
C LEU A 147 7.17 -6.97 -16.90
N THR A 148 5.98 -6.46 -16.58
CA THR A 148 4.71 -7.14 -16.89
C THR A 148 4.42 -7.12 -18.38
N LEU A 149 4.70 -6.01 -19.07
CA LEU A 149 4.56 -5.89 -20.52
C LEU A 149 5.49 -6.87 -21.25
N ALA A 150 6.77 -6.95 -20.86
CA ALA A 150 7.71 -7.90 -21.44
C ALA A 150 7.26 -9.36 -21.25
N ASN A 151 6.77 -9.72 -20.07
CA ASN A 151 6.24 -11.06 -19.81
C ASN A 151 4.98 -11.38 -20.62
N PHE A 152 4.12 -10.38 -20.83
CA PHE A 152 2.92 -10.54 -21.64
C PHE A 152 3.27 -10.73 -23.12
N LEU A 153 4.10 -9.86 -23.68
CA LEU A 153 4.54 -9.92 -25.09
C LEU A 153 5.29 -11.23 -25.41
N LEU A 154 6.24 -11.64 -24.54
CA LEU A 154 6.97 -12.90 -24.69
C LEU A 154 6.11 -14.15 -24.38
N GLY A 155 4.97 -13.95 -23.73
CA GLY A 155 3.99 -15.00 -23.43
C GLY A 155 3.02 -15.30 -24.58
N VAL A 156 2.80 -14.31 -25.47
CA VAL A 156 1.81 -14.33 -26.57
C VAL A 156 2.37 -14.86 -27.89
N GLU A 157 3.68 -15.20 -27.98
CA GLU A 157 4.23 -15.87 -29.16
C GLU A 157 3.41 -17.14 -29.51
N ARG A 158 2.73 -17.06 -30.66
CA ARG A 158 1.78 -18.05 -31.18
C ARG A 158 2.35 -19.47 -31.13
N PRO A 159 1.52 -20.50 -30.85
CA PRO A 159 1.95 -21.87 -31.06
C PRO A 159 2.43 -21.98 -32.52
N LYS A 160 3.73 -22.25 -32.71
CA LYS A 160 4.25 -22.62 -34.02
C LYS A 160 3.47 -23.85 -34.46
N HIS A 161 2.59 -23.67 -35.44
CA HIS A 161 2.01 -24.77 -36.19
C HIS A 161 3.18 -25.62 -36.68
N THR A 162 3.32 -26.80 -36.08
CA THR A 162 4.26 -27.80 -36.55
C THR A 162 3.59 -28.39 -37.77
N THR A 163 4.07 -28.02 -38.96
CA THR A 163 3.73 -28.69 -40.22
C THR A 163 4.15 -30.16 -40.08
N PRO A 164 3.24 -31.14 -40.22
CA PRO A 164 3.64 -32.54 -40.29
C PRO A 164 4.30 -32.78 -41.65
N ASN A 165 5.58 -33.16 -41.64
CA ASN A 165 6.27 -33.70 -42.83
C ASN A 165 5.63 -35.05 -43.20
N PRO A 166 5.04 -35.23 -44.38
CA PRO A 166 4.63 -36.53 -44.88
C PRO A 166 5.72 -37.05 -45.84
N ALA A 167 6.82 -37.57 -45.30
CA ALA A 167 7.85 -38.20 -46.13
C ALA A 167 8.69 -39.19 -45.30
N ALA A 168 8.08 -40.30 -44.91
CA ALA A 168 8.80 -41.50 -44.47
C ALA A 168 7.89 -42.72 -44.62
N ALA A 169 7.54 -43.03 -45.88
CA ALA A 169 6.93 -44.29 -46.24
C ALA A 169 7.62 -44.78 -47.53
N THR A 170 8.81 -45.36 -47.36
CA THR A 170 9.38 -46.26 -48.36
C THR A 170 9.93 -47.46 -47.61
N ILE A 171 9.11 -48.51 -47.58
CA ILE A 171 9.45 -49.86 -47.16
C ILE A 171 10.33 -50.44 -48.28
N SER A 172 11.59 -50.74 -47.98
CA SER A 172 12.45 -51.53 -48.86
C SER A 172 12.42 -52.99 -48.39
N THR A 173 11.77 -53.81 -49.19
CA THR A 173 11.73 -55.26 -49.10
C THR A 173 13.02 -55.85 -49.69
N GLU A 174 13.83 -56.43 -48.80
CA GLU A 174 14.50 -57.74 -48.88
C GLU A 174 14.82 -58.36 -50.27
N GLU A 175 16.11 -58.55 -50.58
CA GLU A 175 16.59 -59.83 -51.13
C GLU A 175 18.08 -60.10 -50.84
N ALA A 176 18.34 -61.37 -50.58
CA ALA A 176 19.48 -62.00 -49.91
C ALA A 176 20.86 -61.83 -50.58
N GLY A 177 21.88 -61.63 -49.72
CA GLY A 177 23.30 -61.71 -50.07
C GLY A 177 24.16 -62.13 -48.87
N THR A 178 24.48 -63.41 -48.84
CA THR A 178 25.63 -64.15 -48.28
C THR A 178 26.62 -63.46 -47.31
N GLU A 179 26.67 -64.03 -46.10
CA GLU A 179 27.78 -64.23 -45.12
C GLU A 179 28.91 -63.21 -44.83
N PRO A 180 29.46 -63.24 -43.60
CA PRO A 180 30.10 -62.08 -42.97
C PRO A 180 31.63 -62.18 -42.89
N LYS A 181 32.34 -61.05 -43.01
CA LYS A 181 33.54 -60.77 -42.20
C LYS A 181 34.01 -59.31 -42.31
N ALA A 182 34.14 -58.71 -41.12
CA ALA A 182 35.09 -57.68 -40.70
C ALA A 182 35.32 -56.44 -41.58
N ALA A 183 34.87 -55.28 -41.10
CA ALA A 183 35.74 -54.22 -40.58
C ALA A 183 34.95 -52.95 -40.24
N SER A 184 35.20 -52.42 -39.03
CA SER A 184 35.26 -51.01 -38.64
C SER A 184 34.30 -50.00 -39.30
N GLN A 185 33.43 -49.37 -38.49
CA GLN A 185 33.42 -47.91 -38.32
C GLN A 185 32.38 -47.45 -37.28
N THR A 186 32.88 -46.74 -36.28
CA THR A 186 32.33 -45.51 -35.68
C THR A 186 30.81 -45.30 -35.68
N THR A 187 30.21 -45.21 -34.50
CA THR A 187 29.44 -44.01 -34.09
C THR A 187 29.13 -44.10 -32.59
N GLY A 188 29.70 -43.18 -31.82
CA GLY A 188 29.41 -43.03 -30.40
C GLY A 188 27.96 -42.58 -30.16
N PRO A 189 27.44 -42.76 -28.94
CA PRO A 189 26.10 -42.32 -28.60
C PRO A 189 26.02 -40.80 -28.70
N LEU A 190 25.23 -40.32 -29.67
CA LEU A 190 24.78 -38.94 -29.77
C LEU A 190 24.00 -38.61 -28.50
N ASN A 191 24.71 -38.09 -27.50
CA ASN A 191 24.16 -37.35 -26.39
C ASN A 191 23.34 -36.20 -26.95
N GLY A 192 22.02 -36.41 -27.03
CA GLY A 192 21.05 -35.35 -27.25
C GLY A 192 21.05 -34.41 -26.05
N HIS A 193 22.06 -33.55 -25.96
CA HIS A 193 22.03 -32.35 -25.13
C HIS A 193 20.87 -31.50 -25.64
N ARG A 194 19.71 -31.66 -25.00
CA ARG A 194 18.68 -30.63 -24.95
C ARG A 194 19.37 -29.38 -24.44
N SER A 195 19.75 -28.51 -25.36
CA SER A 195 20.18 -27.16 -25.02
C SER A 195 19.05 -26.57 -24.16
N PRO A 196 19.32 -26.17 -22.90
CA PRO A 196 18.33 -25.42 -22.17
C PRO A 196 18.09 -24.17 -23.01
N VAL A 197 16.86 -23.96 -23.46
CA VAL A 197 16.41 -22.71 -24.05
C VAL A 197 16.59 -21.67 -22.95
N SER A 198 17.81 -21.13 -22.87
CA SER A 198 18.14 -19.99 -22.03
C SER A 198 17.42 -18.84 -22.70
N LYS A 199 16.18 -18.61 -22.27
CA LYS A 199 15.54 -17.32 -22.47
C LYS A 199 16.46 -16.33 -21.77
N LYS A 200 17.40 -15.75 -22.52
CA LYS A 200 18.30 -14.71 -22.07
C LYS A 200 17.43 -13.51 -21.72
N PHE A 201 16.97 -13.46 -20.48
CA PHE A 201 16.51 -12.20 -19.91
C PHE A 201 17.63 -11.18 -20.08
N SER A 202 17.27 -9.93 -20.40
CA SER A 202 18.24 -8.84 -20.53
C SER A 202 19.13 -8.81 -19.29
N PRO A 203 20.45 -8.57 -19.41
CA PRO A 203 21.36 -8.46 -18.26
C PRO A 203 20.92 -7.39 -17.24
N TRP A 204 20.06 -6.47 -17.64
CA TRP A 204 19.47 -5.43 -16.78
C TRP A 204 18.28 -5.91 -15.92
N THR A 205 17.63 -7.00 -16.30
CA THR A 205 16.47 -7.57 -15.57
C THR A 205 16.74 -7.81 -14.08
N PRO A 206 17.85 -8.44 -13.65
CA PRO A 206 18.13 -8.64 -12.23
C PRO A 206 18.29 -7.32 -11.46
N HIS A 207 18.88 -6.29 -12.05
CA HIS A 207 19.01 -4.97 -11.41
C HIS A 207 17.65 -4.29 -11.27
N LEU A 208 16.81 -4.33 -12.31
CA LEU A 208 15.45 -3.80 -12.25
C LEU A 208 14.60 -4.51 -11.19
N VAL A 209 14.69 -5.84 -11.12
CA VAL A 209 14.00 -6.63 -10.08
C VAL A 209 14.50 -6.27 -8.69
N PHE A 210 15.81 -6.08 -8.50
CA PHE A 210 16.37 -5.68 -7.22
C PHE A 210 15.89 -4.29 -6.77
N VAL A 211 15.94 -3.30 -7.66
CA VAL A 211 15.45 -1.93 -7.38
C VAL A 211 13.95 -1.93 -7.09
N LEU A 212 13.18 -2.69 -7.88
CA LEU A 212 11.74 -2.89 -7.65
C LEU A 212 11.45 -3.45 -6.25
N LEU A 213 12.17 -4.51 -5.86
CA LEU A 213 12.01 -5.10 -4.53
C LEU A 213 12.39 -4.11 -3.43
N ALA A 214 13.50 -3.38 -3.60
CA ALA A 214 13.93 -2.37 -2.64
C ALA A 214 12.85 -1.29 -2.45
N PHE A 215 12.26 -0.77 -3.54
CA PHE A 215 11.18 0.21 -3.47
C PHE A 215 9.91 -0.34 -2.82
N LEU A 216 9.47 -1.55 -3.17
CA LEU A 216 8.27 -2.13 -2.57
C LEU A 216 8.44 -2.42 -1.07
N TYR A 217 9.60 -2.98 -0.67
CA TYR A 217 9.88 -3.24 0.75
C TYR A 217 10.05 -1.95 1.55
N LEU A 218 10.84 -1.00 1.04
CA LEU A 218 11.06 0.26 1.73
C LEU A 218 9.75 1.04 1.84
N GLY A 219 8.95 1.09 0.78
CA GLY A 219 7.61 1.69 0.79
C GLY A 219 6.68 1.02 1.79
N ALA A 220 6.65 -0.31 1.88
CA ALA A 220 5.85 -1.03 2.85
C ALA A 220 6.30 -0.76 4.31
N ILE A 221 7.60 -0.76 4.58
CA ILE A 221 8.15 -0.47 5.91
C ILE A 221 7.81 0.96 6.33
N LEU A 222 8.01 1.94 5.44
CA LEU A 222 7.66 3.34 5.70
C LEU A 222 6.15 3.50 5.94
N GLN A 223 5.31 2.76 5.22
CA GLN A 223 3.86 2.76 5.43
C GLN A 223 3.47 2.17 6.80
N ILE A 224 4.13 1.10 7.24
CA ILE A 224 3.92 0.51 8.57
C ILE A 224 4.34 1.50 9.66
N LEU A 225 5.50 2.15 9.49
CA LEU A 225 5.97 3.17 10.43
C LEU A 225 5.02 4.38 10.48
N ALA A 226 4.55 4.85 9.32
CA ALA A 226 3.54 5.91 9.24
C ALA A 226 2.25 5.49 9.97
N GLN A 227 1.79 4.25 9.78
CA GLN A 227 0.62 3.74 10.48
C GLN A 227 0.83 3.69 12.01
N PHE A 228 1.95 3.13 12.47
CA PHE A 228 2.22 3.00 13.89
C PHE A 228 2.38 4.36 14.58
N LEU A 229 3.16 5.25 13.98
CA LEU A 229 3.32 6.62 14.50
C LEU A 229 2.01 7.39 14.42
N GLY A 230 1.21 7.21 13.37
CA GLY A 230 -0.13 7.78 13.25
C GLY A 230 -1.07 7.36 14.37
N VAL A 231 -1.00 6.10 14.82
CA VAL A 231 -1.77 5.62 15.97
C VAL A 231 -1.29 6.30 17.25
N ILE A 232 0.02 6.32 17.52
CA ILE A 232 0.57 6.92 18.74
C ILE A 232 0.29 8.43 18.82
N SER A 233 0.41 9.12 17.69
CA SER A 233 0.24 10.58 17.62
C SER A 233 -1.22 11.02 17.67
N MET A 234 -2.06 10.37 16.86
CA MET A 234 -3.40 10.90 16.57
C MET A 234 -4.49 10.21 17.39
N THR A 235 -4.16 9.18 18.17
CA THR A 235 -5.14 8.49 18.99
C THR A 235 -4.68 8.40 20.43
N ILE A 236 -5.55 8.83 21.34
CA ILE A 236 -5.38 8.54 22.75
C ILE A 236 -5.99 7.16 22.93
N ILE A 237 -5.15 6.13 23.11
CA ILE A 237 -5.59 4.78 23.48
C ILE A 237 -6.02 4.81 24.95
N ALA A 238 -7.07 5.56 25.26
CA ALA A 238 -7.74 5.50 26.54
C ALA A 238 -9.21 5.77 26.27
N THR A 239 -10.07 4.81 26.61
CA THR A 239 -11.49 5.10 26.86
C THR A 239 -11.54 6.31 27.79
N PRO A 240 -12.27 7.38 27.44
CA PRO A 240 -12.30 8.57 28.29
C PRO A 240 -12.80 8.12 29.65
N THR A 241 -12.06 8.45 30.71
CA THR A 241 -12.58 8.24 32.06
C THR A 241 -13.82 9.12 32.22
N GLN A 242 -14.73 8.74 33.11
CA GLN A 242 -15.93 9.52 33.39
C GLN A 242 -15.59 10.98 33.72
N ASP A 243 -14.47 11.22 34.41
CA ASP A 243 -13.97 12.56 34.75
C ASP A 243 -13.47 13.37 33.54
N GLN A 244 -12.89 12.70 32.53
CA GLN A 244 -12.46 13.35 31.28
C GLN A 244 -13.65 13.70 30.38
N ALA A 245 -14.68 12.85 30.36
CA ALA A 245 -15.95 13.18 29.73
C ALA A 245 -16.60 14.40 30.40
N ILE A 246 -16.55 14.49 31.74
CA ILE A 246 -17.05 15.61 32.55
C ILE A 246 -16.26 16.91 32.32
N GLN A 247 -14.93 16.87 32.17
CA GLN A 247 -14.14 18.07 31.88
C GLN A 247 -14.32 18.61 30.45
N SER A 248 -14.66 17.74 29.48
CA SER A 248 -15.01 18.15 28.12
C SER A 248 -16.44 18.70 27.98
N ASN A 249 -17.21 18.64 29.06
CA ASN A 249 -18.68 18.78 29.13
C ASN A 249 -19.14 20.19 29.51
N ILE A 250 -18.34 21.23 29.25
CA ILE A 250 -18.74 22.61 29.56
C ILE A 250 -19.91 23.06 28.67
N ASP A 251 -20.17 22.35 27.56
CA ASP A 251 -21.27 22.57 26.62
C ASP A 251 -22.16 21.31 26.47
N ASN A 252 -23.33 21.46 25.83
CA ASN A 252 -24.34 20.41 25.55
C ASN A 252 -23.83 19.18 24.75
N LEU A 253 -22.52 19.06 24.48
CA LEU A 253 -21.88 17.98 23.73
C LEU A 253 -20.77 17.32 24.54
N GLY A 254 -20.85 16.01 24.70
CA GLY A 254 -19.73 15.19 25.16
C GLY A 254 -18.89 14.68 23.98
N ALA A 255 -17.57 14.67 24.10
CA ALA A 255 -16.66 14.20 23.05
C ALA A 255 -15.89 12.96 23.49
N THR A 256 -15.71 12.01 22.56
CA THR A 256 -14.77 10.89 22.74
C THR A 256 -13.33 11.35 22.56
N PRO A 257 -12.33 10.57 23.01
CA PRO A 257 -10.96 10.72 22.54
C PRO A 257 -10.89 10.50 21.02
N TRP A 258 -9.81 10.97 20.41
CA TRP A 258 -9.51 10.63 19.03
C TRP A 258 -9.25 9.12 18.91
N ILE A 259 -10.02 8.46 18.05
CA ILE A 259 -9.91 7.02 17.77
C ILE A 259 -9.51 6.78 16.32
N ILE A 260 -8.92 5.60 16.05
CA ILE A 260 -8.48 5.19 14.72
C ILE A 260 -9.68 5.13 13.76
N ASP A 261 -9.54 5.64 12.53
CA ASP A 261 -10.55 5.54 11.47
C ASP A 261 -9.98 4.84 10.21
N LYS A 262 -10.77 4.80 9.13
CA LYS A 262 -10.54 3.96 7.94
C LYS A 262 -9.19 4.13 7.25
N ALA A 263 -8.64 5.35 7.18
CA ALA A 263 -7.38 5.57 6.48
C ALA A 263 -6.20 4.92 7.21
N LEU A 264 -6.16 5.13 8.52
CA LEU A 264 -5.11 4.61 9.39
C LEU A 264 -5.25 3.10 9.65
N SER A 265 -6.49 2.60 9.75
CA SER A 265 -6.73 1.16 9.93
C SER A 265 -6.72 0.39 8.61
N THR A 266 -7.67 0.68 7.72
CA THR A 266 -7.98 -0.18 6.58
C THR A 266 -7.08 0.14 5.40
N TYR A 267 -6.95 1.42 5.02
CA TYR A 267 -6.24 1.79 3.80
C TYR A 267 -4.73 1.55 3.94
N ALA A 268 -4.13 1.99 5.05
CA ALA A 268 -2.73 1.73 5.34
C ALA A 268 -2.42 0.22 5.36
N THR A 269 -3.26 -0.58 6.02
CA THR A 269 -3.08 -2.05 6.10
C THR A 269 -3.13 -2.71 4.73
N ILE A 270 -4.13 -2.39 3.91
CA ILE A 270 -4.24 -2.95 2.56
C ILE A 270 -3.03 -2.51 1.72
N ALA A 271 -2.59 -1.26 1.85
CA ALA A 271 -1.45 -0.74 1.09
C ALA A 271 -0.16 -1.52 1.36
N TRP A 272 0.26 -1.67 2.62
CA TRP A 272 1.52 -2.34 2.93
C TRP A 272 1.43 -3.86 2.78
N THR A 273 0.30 -4.49 3.10
CA THR A 273 0.14 -5.95 2.93
C THR A 273 0.22 -6.35 1.46
N SER A 274 -0.44 -5.61 0.57
CA SER A 274 -0.38 -5.84 -0.87
C SER A 274 1.01 -5.52 -1.46
N ALA A 275 1.70 -4.50 -0.95
CA ALA A 275 3.10 -4.22 -1.33
C ALA A 275 4.03 -5.38 -0.96
N LEU A 276 3.95 -5.90 0.27
CA LEU A 276 4.76 -7.03 0.72
C LEU A 276 4.44 -8.31 -0.05
N ALA A 277 3.15 -8.58 -0.29
CA ALA A 277 2.74 -9.72 -1.11
C ALA A 277 3.26 -9.61 -2.55
N CYS A 278 3.17 -8.42 -3.14
CA CYS A 278 3.73 -8.12 -4.47
C CYS A 278 5.25 -8.36 -4.49
N ALA A 279 6.00 -7.79 -3.54
CA ALA A 279 7.44 -7.98 -3.42
C ALA A 279 7.83 -9.46 -3.24
N GLY A 280 7.12 -10.18 -2.38
CA GLY A 280 7.33 -11.61 -2.17
C GLY A 280 7.13 -12.41 -3.45
N LEU A 281 6.05 -12.16 -4.19
CA LEU A 281 5.78 -12.84 -5.46
C LEU A 281 6.81 -12.49 -6.54
N VAL A 282 7.24 -11.22 -6.64
CA VAL A 282 8.32 -10.82 -7.54
C VAL A 282 9.61 -11.56 -7.20
N GLY A 283 9.99 -11.62 -5.93
CA GLY A 283 11.19 -12.34 -5.48
C GLY A 283 11.15 -13.83 -5.81
N LEU A 284 9.99 -14.47 -5.66
CA LEU A 284 9.78 -15.88 -6.00
C LEU A 284 9.83 -16.14 -7.51
N VAL A 285 9.16 -15.30 -8.31
CA VAL A 285 9.07 -15.47 -9.77
C VAL A 285 10.42 -15.24 -10.45
N TYR A 286 11.11 -14.17 -10.06
CA TYR A 286 12.36 -13.77 -10.72
C TYR A 286 13.60 -14.37 -10.07
N ARG A 287 13.46 -15.15 -8.99
CA ARG A 287 14.55 -15.74 -8.19
C ARG A 287 15.64 -14.70 -7.93
N THR A 288 15.47 -13.91 -6.88
CA THR A 288 16.50 -12.94 -6.42
C THR A 288 17.89 -13.56 -6.55
N PRO A 289 18.84 -12.89 -7.25
CA PRO A 289 20.17 -13.44 -7.44
C PRO A 289 20.76 -13.77 -6.06
N ARG A 290 21.18 -15.04 -5.87
CA ARG A 290 21.83 -15.42 -4.61
C ARG A 290 23.05 -14.52 -4.43
N PHE A 291 23.10 -13.80 -3.31
CA PHE A 291 24.18 -12.87 -2.95
C PHE A 291 25.60 -13.46 -3.01
N THR A 292 25.72 -14.79 -3.07
CA THR A 292 26.98 -15.54 -3.20
C THR A 292 27.76 -15.34 -4.51
N LYS A 293 27.31 -14.49 -5.44
CA LYS A 293 28.03 -14.21 -6.70
C LYS A 293 28.39 -12.73 -6.90
N LEU A 294 28.26 -11.91 -5.85
CA LEU A 294 28.56 -10.48 -5.88
C LEU A 294 29.84 -10.12 -5.11
N ILE A 295 30.61 -11.13 -4.70
CA ILE A 295 31.95 -11.00 -4.11
C ILE A 295 32.91 -11.80 -4.99
#